data_AF-A0A923YMD5-F1
#
_entry.id   AF-A0A923YMD5-F1
#
_cell.length_a   1.000
_cell.length_b   1.000
_cell.length_c   1.000
_cell.angle_alpha   90.00
_cell.angle_beta   90.00
_cell.angle_gamma   90.00
#
_symmetry.space_group_name_H-M   'P 1'
#
loop_
_entity.id
_entity.type
_entity.pdbx_description
1 polymer ?
#
loop_
_entity_poly.entity_id
_entity_poly.type
_entity_poly.pdbx_seq_one_letter_code
_entity_poly.pdbx_strand_id
1 'polypeptide(L)'
;MTGHDDIHAYLAGLEDISGTRVYTAVRARAGYHLNEFAMNLMKPANRDRWKADEAACFDQWPMSDAQRAAVLARDYNRLLDLGGNISFMAKVFSTDGLSFVQAVSTMTGVGSSHVPLLGVAADQDKDRDEYFAPIFAGYDST
;
A
#
# COMPACT_ATOMS: atom_id res chain seq x y z
N MET A 1 26.02 -6.95 -18.93
CA MET A 1 24.66 -7.50 -18.78
C MET A 1 24.77 -8.73 -17.91
N THR A 2 24.63 -8.58 -16.59
CA THR A 2 24.48 -9.73 -15.70
C THR A 2 23.08 -10.28 -15.93
N GLY A 3 23.00 -11.40 -16.62
CA GLY A 3 21.75 -12.10 -16.88
C GLY A 3 21.13 -12.53 -15.56
N HIS A 4 19.87 -12.18 -15.34
CA HIS A 4 19.06 -12.84 -14.32
C HIS A 4 18.62 -14.19 -14.90
N ASP A 5 19.57 -15.09 -15.16
CA ASP A 5 19.30 -16.43 -15.69
C ASP A 5 18.70 -17.35 -14.60
N ASP A 6 18.80 -16.94 -13.33
CA ASP A 6 18.19 -17.59 -12.18
C ASP A 6 17.09 -16.71 -11.54
N ILE A 7 15.85 -17.16 -11.66
CA ILE A 7 14.67 -16.49 -11.09
C ILE A 7 14.70 -16.48 -9.56
N HIS A 8 15.30 -17.48 -8.90
CA HIS A 8 15.34 -17.55 -7.44
C HIS A 8 16.28 -16.50 -6.86
N ALA A 9 17.47 -16.35 -7.46
CA ALA A 9 18.40 -15.28 -7.10
C ALA A 9 17.78 -13.89 -7.34
N TYR A 10 17.08 -13.69 -8.46
CA TYR A 10 16.35 -12.45 -8.72
C TYR A 10 15.30 -12.16 -7.63
N LEU A 11 14.44 -13.12 -7.32
CA LEU A 11 13.36 -12.95 -6.34
C LEU A 11 13.90 -12.74 -4.91
N ALA A 12 14.99 -13.41 -4.54
CA ALA A 12 15.62 -13.24 -3.23
C ALA A 12 16.15 -11.81 -3.04
N GLY A 13 16.75 -11.21 -4.08
CA GLY A 13 17.23 -9.82 -4.03
C GLY A 13 16.13 -8.78 -3.84
N LEU A 14 14.87 -9.11 -4.17
CA LEU A 14 13.73 -8.20 -3.96
C LEU A 14 13.29 -8.11 -2.49
N GLU A 15 13.61 -9.10 -1.66
CA GLU A 15 13.24 -9.13 -0.24
C GLU A 15 14.23 -8.33 0.64
N ASP A 16 15.39 -7.95 0.11
CA ASP A 16 16.42 -7.15 0.81
C ASP A 16 16.12 -5.63 0.79
N ILE A 17 15.07 -5.22 0.07
CA ILE A 17 14.71 -3.80 -0.03
C ILE A 17 13.91 -3.40 1.21
N SER A 18 14.55 -2.68 2.13
CA SER A 18 13.92 -2.21 3.38
C SER A 18 12.60 -1.46 3.14
N GLY A 19 11.60 -1.76 3.95
CA GLY A 19 10.26 -1.16 3.88
C GLY A 19 9.44 -1.51 2.62
N THR A 20 9.99 -2.34 1.71
CA THR A 20 9.38 -2.59 0.39
C THR A 20 8.85 -4.02 0.29
N ARG A 21 7.65 -4.14 -0.28
CA ARG A 21 7.00 -5.43 -0.55
C ARG A 21 6.75 -5.54 -2.04
N VAL A 22 7.75 -6.03 -2.78
CA VAL A 22 7.64 -6.13 -4.24
C VAL A 22 6.53 -7.12 -4.60
N TYR A 23 5.66 -6.72 -5.52
CA TYR A 23 4.47 -7.49 -5.88
C TYR A 23 4.81 -8.66 -6.82
N THR A 24 5.34 -9.73 -6.25
CA THR A 24 5.71 -10.98 -6.96
C THR A 24 4.50 -11.89 -7.19
N ALA A 25 4.68 -12.94 -7.98
CA ALA A 25 3.64 -13.95 -8.22
C ALA A 25 3.14 -14.63 -6.92
N VAL A 26 4.00 -14.78 -5.91
CA VAL A 26 3.61 -15.35 -4.61
C VAL A 26 2.59 -14.45 -3.90
N ARG A 27 2.87 -13.14 -3.83
CA ARG A 27 1.96 -12.16 -3.23
C ARG A 27 0.68 -12.02 -4.04
N ALA A 28 0.77 -12.03 -5.37
CA ALA A 28 -0.39 -11.95 -6.24
C ALA A 28 -1.36 -13.13 -6.05
N ARG A 29 -0.84 -14.35 -5.86
CA ARG A 29 -1.67 -15.52 -5.55
C ARG A 29 -2.30 -15.42 -4.16
N ALA A 30 -1.55 -14.97 -3.15
CA ALA A 30 -2.07 -14.82 -1.79
C ALA A 30 -3.19 -13.77 -1.69
N GLY A 31 -3.06 -12.67 -2.44
CA GLY A 31 -4.01 -11.55 -2.41
C GLY A 31 -5.07 -11.57 -3.50
N TYR A 32 -5.21 -12.63 -4.29
CA TYR A 32 -6.07 -12.65 -5.49
C TYR A 32 -7.50 -12.15 -5.19
N HIS A 33 -8.17 -12.75 -4.21
CA HIS A 33 -9.55 -12.37 -3.86
C HIS A 33 -9.66 -10.99 -3.19
N LEU A 34 -8.63 -10.57 -2.43
CA LEU A 34 -8.56 -9.23 -1.87
C LEU A 34 -8.47 -8.17 -2.99
N ASN A 35 -7.63 -8.41 -3.99
CA ASN A 35 -7.43 -7.50 -5.11
C ASN A 35 -8.67 -7.45 -6.02
N GLU A 36 -9.30 -8.60 -6.29
CA GLU A 36 -10.57 -8.67 -7.04
C GLU A 36 -11.72 -7.96 -6.31
N PHE A 37 -11.84 -8.15 -4.99
CA PHE A 37 -12.77 -7.39 -4.16
C PHE A 37 -12.56 -5.87 -4.35
N ALA A 38 -11.31 -5.40 -4.32
CA ALA A 38 -11.04 -3.98 -4.52
C ALA A 38 -11.42 -3.50 -5.94
N MET A 39 -11.20 -4.31 -6.98
CA MET A 39 -11.66 -4.00 -8.35
C MET A 39 -13.18 -3.87 -8.45
N ASN A 40 -13.92 -4.66 -7.66
CA ASN A 40 -15.37 -4.64 -7.65
C ASN A 40 -15.93 -3.23 -7.29
N LEU A 41 -15.18 -2.43 -6.52
CA LEU A 41 -15.54 -1.06 -6.13
C LEU A 41 -15.43 -0.03 -7.28
N MET A 42 -14.92 -0.42 -8.45
CA MET A 42 -14.99 0.45 -9.64
C MET A 42 -16.43 0.73 -10.08
N LYS A 43 -17.36 -0.20 -9.81
CA LYS A 43 -18.77 -0.05 -10.16
C LYS A 43 -19.50 0.82 -9.11
N PRO A 44 -20.21 1.89 -9.50
CA PRO A 44 -20.92 2.76 -8.56
C PRO A 44 -21.87 2.03 -7.60
N ALA A 45 -22.72 1.14 -8.12
CA ALA A 45 -23.67 0.38 -7.30
C ALA A 45 -23.00 -0.48 -6.21
N ASN A 46 -21.77 -0.95 -6.45
CA ASN A 46 -21.02 -1.71 -5.46
C ASN A 46 -20.44 -0.81 -4.37
N ARG A 47 -20.07 0.44 -4.71
CA ARG A 47 -19.67 1.43 -3.71
C ARG A 47 -20.84 1.82 -2.81
N ASP A 48 -22.04 1.93 -3.37
CA ASP A 48 -23.24 2.24 -2.60
C ASP A 48 -23.54 1.10 -1.60
N ARG A 49 -23.44 -0.16 -2.05
CA ARG A 49 -23.57 -1.33 -1.17
C ARG A 49 -22.49 -1.36 -0.08
N TRP A 50 -21.24 -1.12 -0.46
CA TRP A 50 -20.11 -1.04 0.47
C TRP A 50 -20.35 0.01 1.57
N LYS A 51 -20.77 1.21 1.19
CA LYS A 51 -21.05 2.30 2.14
C LYS A 51 -22.26 2.04 3.04
N ALA A 52 -23.19 1.19 2.61
CA ALA A 52 -24.34 0.80 3.41
C ALA A 52 -23.99 -0.27 4.45
N ASP A 53 -23.19 -1.27 4.08
CA ASP A 53 -22.72 -2.34 4.96
C ASP A 53 -21.42 -2.97 4.42
N GLU A 54 -20.29 -2.56 5.00
CA GLU A 54 -18.96 -3.03 4.56
C GLU A 54 -18.79 -4.53 4.82
N ALA A 55 -19.19 -5.03 5.99
CA ALA A 55 -18.94 -6.40 6.41
C ALA A 55 -19.71 -7.40 5.53
N ALA A 56 -20.97 -7.08 5.18
CA ALA A 56 -21.79 -7.92 4.32
C ALA A 56 -21.26 -8.04 2.88
N CYS A 57 -20.41 -7.10 2.42
CA CYS A 57 -19.87 -7.14 1.06
C CYS A 57 -18.84 -8.26 0.85
N PHE A 58 -18.27 -8.83 1.91
CA PHE A 58 -17.24 -9.86 1.82
C PHE A 58 -17.77 -11.27 1.53
N ASP A 59 -19.06 -11.54 1.73
CA ASP A 59 -19.63 -12.89 1.62
C ASP A 59 -19.48 -13.51 0.22
N GLN A 60 -19.27 -12.67 -0.79
CA GLN A 60 -19.07 -13.09 -2.18
C GLN A 60 -17.61 -13.45 -2.50
N TRP A 61 -16.68 -13.26 -1.55
CA TRP A 61 -15.24 -13.41 -1.77
C TRP A 61 -14.63 -14.34 -0.73
N PRO A 62 -13.87 -15.37 -1.14
CA PRO A 62 -13.13 -16.24 -0.22
C PRO A 62 -11.84 -15.54 0.27
N MET A 63 -12.03 -14.40 0.94
CA MET A 63 -11.00 -13.66 1.65
C MET A 63 -10.84 -14.22 3.06
N SER A 64 -9.60 -14.31 3.52
CA SER A 64 -9.30 -14.65 4.91
C SER A 64 -9.83 -13.60 5.89
N ASP A 65 -10.08 -14.00 7.14
CA ASP A 65 -10.51 -13.08 8.19
C ASP A 65 -9.51 -11.94 8.41
N ALA A 66 -8.22 -12.23 8.30
CA ALA A 66 -7.17 -11.22 8.38
C ALA A 66 -7.27 -10.17 7.25
N GLN A 67 -7.58 -10.59 6.01
CA GLN A 67 -7.79 -9.67 4.90
C GLN A 67 -9.03 -8.81 5.12
N ARG A 68 -10.16 -9.42 5.51
CA ARG A 68 -11.41 -8.71 5.81
C ARG A 68 -11.21 -7.67 6.91
N ALA A 69 -10.57 -8.06 8.01
CA ALA A 69 -10.26 -7.17 9.12
C ALA A 69 -9.35 -6.00 8.70
N ALA A 70 -8.32 -6.25 7.90
CA ALA A 70 -7.41 -5.21 7.43
C ALA A 70 -8.10 -4.22 6.46
N VAL A 71 -9.04 -4.69 5.62
CA VAL A 71 -9.85 -3.79 4.76
C VAL A 71 -10.74 -2.91 5.63
N LEU A 72 -11.47 -3.49 6.59
CA LEU A 72 -12.34 -2.73 7.50
C LEU A 72 -11.56 -1.68 8.31
N ALA A 73 -10.37 -2.05 8.78
CA ALA A 73 -9.50 -1.15 9.54
C ALA A 73 -8.76 -0.12 8.66
N ARG A 74 -8.84 -0.23 7.33
CA ARG A 74 -8.02 0.56 6.38
C ARG A 74 -6.52 0.47 6.67
N ASP A 75 -6.06 -0.68 7.16
CA ASP A 75 -4.65 -0.93 7.42
C ASP A 75 -3.94 -1.34 6.12
N TYR A 76 -3.52 -0.35 5.35
CA TYR A 76 -2.87 -0.59 4.06
C TYR A 76 -1.54 -1.32 4.19
N ASN A 77 -0.80 -1.14 5.30
CA ASN A 77 0.41 -1.91 5.54
C ASN A 77 0.08 -3.40 5.69
N ARG A 78 -0.91 -3.73 6.53
CA ARG A 78 -1.35 -5.11 6.70
C ARG A 78 -1.93 -5.70 5.41
N LEU A 79 -2.65 -4.89 4.62
CA LEU A 79 -3.18 -5.32 3.33
C LEU A 79 -2.07 -5.70 2.35
N LEU A 80 -0.98 -4.94 2.26
CA LEU A 80 0.18 -5.29 1.44
C LEU A 80 0.89 -6.57 1.93
N ASP A 81 0.95 -6.77 3.25
CA ASP A 81 1.51 -8.01 3.83
C ASP A 81 0.66 -9.24 3.48
N LEU A 82 -0.66 -9.05 3.34
CA LEU A 82 -1.64 -10.08 2.99
C LEU A 82 -1.83 -10.26 1.48
N GLY A 83 -0.90 -9.75 0.66
CA GLY A 83 -0.89 -9.90 -0.80
C GLY A 83 -1.67 -8.84 -1.57
N GLY A 84 -2.17 -7.81 -0.89
CA GLY A 84 -2.75 -6.65 -1.53
C GLY A 84 -1.71 -5.91 -2.38
N ASN A 85 -2.14 -5.30 -3.47
CA ASN A 85 -1.33 -4.38 -4.25
C ASN A 85 -1.89 -2.96 -4.13
N ILE A 86 -1.02 -1.96 -3.97
CA ILE A 86 -1.45 -0.58 -3.69
C ILE A 86 -2.35 0.00 -4.78
N SER A 87 -2.10 -0.34 -6.06
CA SER A 87 -2.95 0.11 -7.18
C SER A 87 -4.36 -0.48 -7.10
N PHE A 88 -4.53 -1.66 -6.50
CA PHE A 88 -5.84 -2.25 -6.21
C PHE A 88 -6.48 -1.57 -5.01
N MET A 89 -5.73 -1.40 -3.92
CA MET A 89 -6.21 -0.73 -2.70
C MET A 89 -6.65 0.70 -2.96
N ALA A 90 -6.15 1.34 -4.03
CA ALA A 90 -6.64 2.63 -4.50
C ALA A 90 -8.15 2.70 -4.68
N LYS A 91 -8.79 1.61 -5.10
CA LYS A 91 -10.25 1.60 -5.24
C LYS A 91 -10.97 1.66 -3.89
N VAL A 92 -10.36 1.14 -2.83
CA VAL A 92 -10.90 1.23 -1.47
C VAL A 92 -10.81 2.68 -0.98
N PHE A 93 -9.62 3.27 -0.90
CA PHE A 93 -9.49 4.63 -0.39
C PHE A 93 -10.13 5.70 -1.30
N SER A 94 -10.17 5.49 -2.62
CA SER A 94 -10.93 6.38 -3.51
C SER A 94 -12.43 6.25 -3.31
N THR A 95 -12.95 5.09 -2.90
CA THR A 95 -14.37 4.94 -2.51
C THR A 95 -14.69 5.74 -1.25
N ASP A 96 -13.71 5.85 -0.33
CA ASP A 96 -13.78 6.69 0.87
C ASP A 96 -13.54 8.19 0.58
N GLY A 97 -13.23 8.56 -0.68
CA GLY A 97 -12.98 9.94 -1.09
C GLY A 97 -11.58 10.47 -0.74
N LEU A 98 -10.65 9.59 -0.40
CA LEU A 98 -9.27 9.96 -0.09
C LEU A 98 -8.41 10.03 -1.35
N SER A 99 -7.48 10.98 -1.36
CA SER A 99 -6.39 11.04 -2.33
C SER A 99 -5.33 9.99 -2.03
N PHE A 100 -4.47 9.71 -3.02
CA PHE A 100 -3.37 8.78 -2.86
C PHE A 100 -2.41 9.22 -1.74
N VAL A 101 -2.09 10.52 -1.65
CA VAL A 101 -1.24 11.09 -0.59
C VAL A 101 -1.83 10.84 0.79
N GLN A 102 -3.14 11.06 0.97
CA GLN A 102 -3.79 10.82 2.25
C GLN A 102 -3.72 9.35 2.67
N ALA A 103 -3.93 8.43 1.73
CA ALA A 103 -3.83 6.99 2.01
C ALA A 103 -2.40 6.54 2.33
N VAL A 104 -1.39 6.95 1.55
CA VAL A 104 0.00 6.50 1.80
C VAL A 104 0.61 7.14 3.04
N SER A 105 0.12 8.31 3.47
CA SER A 105 0.59 8.95 4.71
C SER A 105 0.30 8.10 5.94
N THR A 106 -0.80 7.33 5.95
CA THR A 106 -1.12 6.44 7.07
C THR A 106 -0.15 5.26 7.17
N MET A 107 0.57 4.95 6.09
CA MET A 107 1.52 3.84 6.02
C MET A 107 2.89 4.20 6.60
N THR A 108 3.19 5.49 6.70
CA THR A 108 4.49 6.03 7.11
C THR A 108 4.46 6.76 8.45
N GLY A 109 3.28 6.91 9.06
CA GLY A 109 3.13 7.53 10.38
C GLY A 109 3.30 9.05 10.39
N VAL A 110 3.32 9.70 9.21
CA VAL A 110 3.37 11.16 9.09
C VAL A 110 2.00 11.72 8.69
N GLY A 111 1.69 12.94 9.12
CA GLY A 111 0.47 13.62 8.67
C GLY A 111 0.51 13.92 7.18
N SER A 112 -0.63 13.85 6.49
CA SER A 112 -0.68 14.02 5.02
C SER A 112 -0.21 15.37 4.50
N SER A 113 -0.21 16.41 5.35
CA SER A 113 0.37 17.72 5.03
C SER A 113 1.89 17.69 4.92
N HIS A 114 2.56 16.73 5.56
CA HIS A 114 4.02 16.65 5.61
C HIS A 114 4.60 15.90 4.41
N VAL A 115 3.85 14.96 3.82
CA VAL A 115 4.34 14.20 2.65
C VAL A 115 4.76 15.12 1.48
N PRO A 116 3.94 16.11 1.06
CA PRO A 116 4.37 17.05 0.02
C PRO A 116 5.57 17.91 0.44
N LEU A 117 5.64 18.33 1.71
CA LEU A 117 6.76 19.13 2.23
C LEU A 117 8.08 18.35 2.19
N LEU A 118 8.05 17.08 2.63
CA LEU A 118 9.21 16.20 2.58
C LEU A 118 9.61 15.90 1.13
N GLY A 119 8.65 15.73 0.24
CA GLY A 119 8.91 15.60 -1.20
C GLY A 119 9.65 16.82 -1.76
N VAL A 120 9.19 18.04 -1.46
CA VAL A 120 9.87 19.27 -1.88
C VAL A 120 11.27 19.40 -1.29
N ALA A 121 11.46 19.00 -0.02
CA ALA A 121 12.76 19.03 0.61
C ALA A 121 13.75 18.08 -0.10
N ALA A 122 13.32 16.85 -0.41
CA ALA A 122 14.14 15.89 -1.13
C ALA A 122 14.42 16.33 -2.58
N ASP A 123 13.38 16.77 -3.33
CA ASP A 123 13.50 17.18 -4.73
C ASP A 123 14.39 18.42 -4.93
N GLN A 124 14.60 19.20 -3.87
CA GLN A 124 15.45 20.41 -3.89
C GLN A 124 16.79 20.22 -3.19
N ASP A 125 17.17 18.98 -2.85
CA ASP A 125 18.40 18.64 -2.12
C ASP A 125 18.54 19.39 -0.77
N LYS A 126 17.41 19.63 -0.09
CA LYS A 126 17.32 20.33 1.20
C LYS A 126 17.09 19.40 2.40
N ASP A 127 17.09 18.10 2.18
CA ASP A 127 16.91 17.08 3.23
C ASP A 127 17.96 17.19 4.35
N ARG A 128 19.11 17.83 4.07
CA ARG A 128 20.21 18.08 5.01
C ARG A 128 20.28 19.49 5.60
N ASP A 129 19.36 20.38 5.23
CA ASP A 129 19.29 21.72 5.84
C ASP A 129 18.96 21.61 7.33
N GLU A 130 19.42 22.56 8.16
CA GLU A 130 19.23 22.56 9.63
C GLU A 130 17.78 22.27 10.06
N TYR A 131 16.82 22.75 9.27
CA TYR A 131 15.39 22.56 9.50
C TYR A 131 14.91 21.13 9.21
N PHE A 132 15.42 20.46 8.17
CA PHE A 132 14.96 19.14 7.71
C PHE A 132 15.83 17.99 8.22
N ALA A 133 17.11 18.25 8.51
CA ALA A 133 18.08 17.24 8.91
C ALA A 133 17.61 16.34 10.07
N PRO A 134 16.95 16.85 11.13
CA PRO A 134 16.44 15.99 12.20
C PRO A 134 15.37 14.99 11.74
N ILE A 135 14.59 15.32 10.71
CA ILE A 135 13.52 14.46 10.20
C ILE A 135 14.10 13.34 9.33
N PHE A 136 15.10 13.65 8.51
CA PHE A 136 15.72 12.70 7.58
C PHE A 136 16.82 11.84 8.21
N ALA A 137 17.44 12.27 9.32
CA ALA A 137 18.48 11.51 10.01
C ALA A 137 18.05 10.09 10.43
N GLY A 138 16.74 9.85 10.64
CA GLY A 138 16.20 8.53 10.95
C GLY A 138 16.06 7.58 9.75
N TYR A 139 16.28 8.06 8.53
CA TYR A 139 16.14 7.30 7.27
C TYR A 139 17.49 6.95 6.63
N ASP A 140 18.61 7.42 7.19
CA ASP A 140 19.93 7.01 6.76
C ASP A 140 20.12 5.51 7.09
N SER A 141 20.46 4.72 6.09
CA SER A 141 20.77 3.30 6.28
C SER A 141 21.97 3.15 7.21
N THR A 142 21.79 2.42 8.32
CA THR A 142 22.89 1.93 9.17
C THR A 142 23.75 0.91 8.45
#